data_AF-A0A954QY96-F1
#
_entry.id   AF-A0A954QY96-F1
#
_cell.length_a   1.000
_cell.length_b   1.000
_cell.length_c   1.000
_cell.angle_alpha   90.00
_cell.angle_beta   90.00
_cell.angle_gamma   90.00
#
_symmetry.space_group_name_H-M   'P 1'
#
loop_
_entity.id
_entity.type
_entity.pdbx_description
1 polymer ?
#
loop_
_entity_poly.entity_id
_entity_poly.type
_entity_poly.pdbx_seq_one_letter_code
_entity_poly.pdbx_strand_id
1 'polypeptide(L)'
;GWGLREMANGLLDARVGSVIMALITIMLMSTAGAALRGVEIQTAKDIAQGLTIFGSMGHAVFCIGLFSAAYSSFLVNSMIGGFILSDNLGLGSKPSDMVPRLATVAVLLIGMGVALYTISSGSKPMAAIVAGQAATVLASPLVAGTLLWLCNRRDVMGEHVNGWALNIGGGMGFLMLLAMAAYTAIFKVWPAIAG
;
A
#
# COMPACT_ATOMS: atom_id res chain seq x y z
N GLY A 1 -9.43 21.43 7.23
CA GLY A 1 -8.54 20.88 6.20
C GLY A 1 -7.27 21.69 6.17
N TRP A 2 -6.20 21.15 5.59
CA TRP A 2 -4.92 21.85 5.51
C TRP A 2 -5.04 23.12 4.66
N GLY A 3 -4.42 24.22 5.12
CA GLY A 3 -4.44 25.51 4.42
C GLY A 3 -3.16 25.78 3.61
N LEU A 4 -3.17 26.80 2.77
CA LEU A 4 -1.99 27.25 2.01
C LEU A 4 -0.78 27.57 2.92
N ARG A 5 -1.04 28.03 4.16
CA ARG A 5 0.00 28.32 5.16
C ARG A 5 0.73 27.07 5.65
N GLU A 6 0.13 25.88 5.50
CA GLU A 6 0.69 24.59 5.94
C GLU A 6 1.33 23.81 4.78
N MET A 7 1.26 24.33 3.55
CA MET A 7 1.79 23.67 2.36
C MET A 7 3.28 23.32 2.49
N ALA A 8 4.08 24.24 3.06
CA ALA A 8 5.51 24.01 3.29
C ALA A 8 5.76 22.84 4.27
N ASN A 9 4.96 22.77 5.35
CA ASN A 9 5.03 21.67 6.31
C ASN A 9 4.62 20.35 5.65
N GLY A 10 3.61 20.39 4.77
CA GLY A 10 3.11 19.18 4.08
C GLY A 10 4.12 18.65 3.07
N LEU A 11 4.79 19.55 2.36
CA LEU A 11 5.89 19.18 1.46
C LEU A 11 7.08 18.60 2.24
N LEU A 12 7.41 19.16 3.40
CA LEU A 12 8.48 18.62 4.25
C LEU A 12 8.11 17.24 4.77
N ASP A 13 6.90 17.07 5.30
CA ASP A 13 6.41 15.80 5.84
C ASP A 13 6.39 14.70 4.75
N ALA A 14 5.85 15.00 3.58
CA ALA A 14 5.85 14.07 2.44
C ALA A 14 7.27 13.69 1.98
N ARG A 15 8.21 14.63 1.95
CA ARG A 15 9.61 14.37 1.58
C ARG A 15 10.33 13.52 2.62
N VAL A 16 10.22 13.88 3.89
CA VAL A 16 10.85 13.13 5.00
C VAL A 16 10.26 11.73 5.06
N GLY A 17 8.95 11.59 4.97
CA GLY A 17 8.27 10.29 4.91
C GLY A 17 8.73 9.44 3.73
N SER A 18 8.84 10.02 2.54
CA SER A 18 9.31 9.29 1.34
C SER A 18 10.76 8.81 1.48
N VAL A 19 11.64 9.64 2.05
CA VAL A 19 13.05 9.28 2.27
C VAL A 19 13.17 8.16 3.30
N ILE A 20 12.45 8.24 4.42
CA ILE A 20 12.43 7.19 5.45
C ILE A 20 11.92 5.88 4.85
N MET A 21 10.84 5.92 4.08
CA MET A 21 10.30 4.73 3.41
C MET A 21 11.32 4.11 2.46
N ALA A 22 11.99 4.92 1.63
CA ALA A 22 13.02 4.43 0.72
C ALA A 22 14.18 3.76 1.49
N LEU A 23 14.64 4.35 2.59
CA LEU A 23 15.70 3.78 3.43
C LEU A 23 15.29 2.44 4.04
N ILE A 24 14.06 2.34 4.57
CA ILE A 24 13.54 1.09 5.11
C ILE A 24 13.46 0.03 4.00
N THR A 25 12.95 0.37 2.81
CA THR A 25 12.90 -0.57 1.68
C THR A 25 14.29 -1.07 1.29
N ILE A 26 15.28 -0.19 1.18
CA ILE A 26 16.67 -0.56 0.85
C ILE A 26 17.25 -1.49 1.93
N MET A 27 17.01 -1.19 3.20
CA MET A 27 17.44 -2.02 4.32
C MET A 27 16.81 -3.42 4.26
N LEU A 28 15.50 -3.51 4.00
CA LEU A 28 14.80 -4.78 3.86
C LEU A 28 15.32 -5.60 2.68
N MET A 29 15.51 -4.98 1.51
CA MET A 29 16.03 -5.65 0.31
C MET A 29 17.46 -6.16 0.51
N SER A 30 18.33 -5.34 1.13
CA SER A 30 19.71 -5.71 1.43
C SER A 30 19.77 -6.87 2.43
N THR A 31 18.93 -6.83 3.47
CA THR A 31 18.84 -7.89 4.48
C THR A 31 18.32 -9.18 3.85
N ALA A 32 17.27 -9.13 3.02
CA ALA A 32 16.76 -10.30 2.32
C ALA A 32 17.82 -10.91 1.39
N GLY A 33 18.55 -10.09 0.65
CA GLY A 33 19.62 -10.54 -0.25
C GLY A 33 20.80 -11.18 0.49
N ALA A 34 21.11 -10.72 1.71
CA ALA A 34 22.20 -11.28 2.52
C ALA A 34 21.78 -12.53 3.31
N ALA A 35 20.58 -12.52 3.90
CA ALA A 35 20.14 -13.53 4.87
C ALA A 35 19.30 -14.68 4.25
N LEU A 36 18.66 -14.47 3.10
CA LEU A 36 17.73 -15.43 2.50
C LEU A 36 18.21 -15.92 1.11
N ARG A 37 19.51 -15.82 0.85
CA ARG A 37 20.09 -16.20 -0.44
C ARG A 37 20.01 -17.71 -0.63
N GLY A 38 19.26 -18.15 -1.65
CA GLY A 38 19.12 -19.58 -2.00
C GLY A 38 18.02 -20.34 -1.26
N VAL A 39 17.21 -19.66 -0.44
CA VAL A 39 16.03 -20.25 0.23
C VAL A 39 14.78 -19.91 -0.58
N GLU A 40 13.96 -20.90 -0.90
CA GLU A 40 12.66 -20.67 -1.51
C GLU A 40 11.68 -20.20 -0.43
N ILE A 41 11.28 -18.93 -0.49
CA ILE A 41 10.40 -18.31 0.50
C ILE A 41 8.96 -18.41 0.01
N GLN A 42 8.09 -19.10 0.76
CA GLN A 42 6.67 -19.16 0.44
C GLN A 42 5.80 -18.46 1.50
N THR A 43 6.30 -18.26 2.71
CA THR A 43 5.55 -17.69 3.84
C THR A 43 6.37 -16.72 4.67
N ALA A 44 5.71 -15.78 5.35
CA ALA A 44 6.33 -14.91 6.37
C ALA A 44 7.05 -15.70 7.48
N LYS A 45 6.59 -16.92 7.78
CA LYS A 45 7.26 -17.85 8.69
C LYS A 45 8.64 -18.27 8.17
N ASP A 46 8.77 -18.51 6.88
CA ASP A 46 10.04 -18.89 6.25
C ASP A 46 11.02 -17.72 6.30
N ILE A 47 10.51 -16.49 6.18
CA ILE A 47 11.31 -15.27 6.34
C ILE A 47 11.84 -15.16 7.77
N ALA A 48 10.95 -15.32 8.76
CA ALA A 48 11.33 -15.28 10.16
C ALA A 48 12.38 -16.37 10.51
N GLN A 49 12.19 -17.58 10.00
CA GLN A 49 13.14 -18.69 10.16
C GLN A 49 14.48 -18.43 9.48
N GLY A 50 14.51 -17.85 8.28
CA GLY A 50 15.74 -17.44 7.60
C GLY A 50 16.53 -16.38 8.37
N LEU A 51 15.85 -15.57 9.17
CA LEU A 51 16.46 -14.53 10.00
C LEU A 51 17.05 -15.06 11.33
N THR A 52 16.96 -16.37 11.59
CA THR A 52 17.56 -16.98 12.80
C THR A 52 19.10 -16.86 12.82
N ILE A 53 19.73 -16.50 11.70
CA ILE A 53 21.15 -16.16 11.62
C ILE A 53 21.56 -14.99 12.54
N PHE A 54 20.60 -14.13 12.92
CA PHE A 54 20.80 -13.04 13.88
C PHE A 54 20.55 -13.47 15.35
N GLY A 55 20.36 -14.76 15.59
CA GLY A 55 20.05 -15.35 16.89
C GLY A 55 18.55 -15.45 17.18
N SER A 56 18.20 -16.15 18.27
CA SER A 56 16.81 -16.36 18.71
C SER A 56 16.09 -15.04 19.05
N MET A 57 16.81 -14.05 19.56
CA MET A 57 16.30 -12.70 19.80
C MET A 57 15.92 -11.98 18.49
N GLY A 58 16.69 -12.19 17.41
CA GLY A 58 16.41 -11.60 16.10
C GLY A 58 15.08 -12.09 15.52
N HIS A 59 14.80 -13.39 15.65
CA HIS A 59 13.50 -13.97 15.26
C HIS A 59 12.33 -13.35 16.05
N ALA A 60 12.47 -13.23 17.38
CA ALA A 60 11.41 -12.67 18.22
C ALA A 60 11.13 -11.20 17.89
N VAL A 61 12.18 -10.37 17.75
CA VAL A 61 12.07 -8.96 17.39
C VAL A 61 11.45 -8.79 16.00
N PHE A 62 11.84 -9.63 15.03
CA PHE A 62 11.25 -9.60 13.68
C PHE A 62 9.76 -9.93 13.71
N CYS A 63 9.35 -10.99 14.41
CA CYS A 63 7.93 -11.38 14.49
C CYS A 63 7.08 -10.30 15.16
N ILE A 64 7.57 -9.68 16.25
CA ILE A 64 6.88 -8.58 16.92
C ILE A 64 6.79 -7.36 16.00
N GLY A 65 7.90 -6.98 15.36
CA GLY A 65 7.92 -5.84 14.43
C GLY A 65 7.00 -6.05 13.23
N LEU A 66 7.01 -7.24 12.63
CA LEU A 66 6.13 -7.61 11.53
C LEU A 66 4.66 -7.56 11.95
N PHE A 67 4.32 -8.06 13.14
CA PHE A 67 2.98 -7.98 13.69
C PHE A 67 2.53 -6.53 13.91
N SER A 68 3.36 -5.69 14.55
CA SER A 68 3.04 -4.28 14.78
C SER A 68 2.85 -3.51 13.48
N ALA A 69 3.71 -3.72 12.48
CA ALA A 69 3.60 -3.09 11.16
C ALA A 69 2.34 -3.52 10.43
N ALA A 70 2.04 -4.83 10.41
CA ALA A 70 0.83 -5.36 9.78
C ALA A 70 -0.45 -4.85 10.47
N TYR A 71 -0.48 -4.83 11.80
CA TYR A 71 -1.61 -4.34 12.57
C TYR A 71 -1.91 -2.87 12.30
N SER A 72 -0.87 -2.01 12.32
CA SER A 72 -1.03 -0.59 12.04
C SER A 72 -1.51 -0.32 10.61
N SER A 73 -0.90 -0.98 9.61
CA SER A 73 -1.27 -0.77 8.21
C SER A 73 -2.67 -1.30 7.89
N PHE A 74 -3.05 -2.46 8.43
CA PHE A 74 -4.39 -3.04 8.21
C PHE A 74 -5.49 -2.10 8.71
N LEU A 75 -5.36 -1.55 9.94
CA LEU A 75 -6.34 -0.62 10.49
C LEU A 75 -6.49 0.63 9.63
N VAL A 76 -5.37 1.25 9.23
CA VAL A 76 -5.38 2.46 8.40
C VAL A 76 -6.01 2.18 7.03
N ASN A 77 -5.68 1.06 6.39
CA ASN A 77 -6.24 0.69 5.09
C ASN A 77 -7.75 0.44 5.17
N SER A 78 -8.22 -0.23 6.23
CA SER A 78 -9.66 -0.45 6.44
C SER A 78 -10.40 0.86 6.72
N MET A 79 -9.79 1.78 7.47
CA MET A 79 -10.35 3.11 7.71
C MET A 79 -10.47 3.88 6.39
N ILE A 80 -9.43 3.92 5.57
CA ILE A 80 -9.46 4.59 4.25
C ILE A 80 -10.59 4.01 3.40
N GLY A 81 -10.73 2.68 3.34
CA GLY A 81 -11.81 2.02 2.60
C GLY A 81 -13.20 2.42 3.11
N GLY A 82 -13.39 2.42 4.43
CA GLY A 82 -14.65 2.83 5.06
C GLY A 82 -15.00 4.30 4.84
N PHE A 83 -14.01 5.20 4.90
CA PHE A 83 -14.19 6.62 4.61
C PHE A 83 -14.54 6.86 3.16
N ILE A 84 -13.79 6.29 2.22
CA ILE A 84 -14.06 6.44 0.79
C ILE A 84 -15.46 5.93 0.47
N LEU A 85 -15.87 4.78 1.01
CA LEU A 85 -17.21 4.24 0.79
C LEU A 85 -18.30 5.18 1.33
N SER A 86 -18.15 5.67 2.55
CA SER A 86 -19.12 6.59 3.17
C SER A 86 -19.20 7.93 2.45
N ASP A 87 -18.05 8.46 2.02
CA ASP A 87 -17.94 9.73 1.30
C ASP A 87 -18.60 9.64 -0.08
N ASN A 88 -18.37 8.55 -0.82
CA ASN A 88 -19.02 8.31 -2.12
C ASN A 88 -20.55 8.13 -2.02
N LEU A 89 -21.05 7.63 -0.89
CA LEU A 89 -22.49 7.50 -0.64
C LEU A 89 -23.12 8.80 -0.09
N GLY A 90 -22.31 9.84 0.17
CA GLY A 90 -22.77 11.11 0.74
C GLY A 90 -23.19 11.00 2.21
N LEU A 91 -22.77 9.95 2.92
CA LEU A 91 -23.23 9.63 4.27
C LEU A 91 -22.30 10.14 5.39
N GLY A 92 -21.41 11.08 5.03
CA GLY A 92 -20.47 11.72 5.94
C GLY A 92 -19.03 11.25 5.73
N SER A 93 -18.11 12.15 6.04
CA SER A 93 -16.68 12.01 5.71
C SER A 93 -15.77 12.17 6.93
N LYS A 94 -16.34 12.39 8.14
CA LYS A 94 -15.54 12.62 9.35
C LYS A 94 -15.26 11.31 10.10
N PRO A 95 -14.08 11.14 10.72
CA PRO A 95 -13.76 10.00 11.59
C PRO A 95 -14.66 9.84 12.82
N SER A 96 -15.34 10.90 13.22
CA SER A 96 -16.31 10.89 14.31
C SER A 96 -17.67 10.32 13.89
N ASP A 97 -17.97 10.30 12.60
CA ASP A 97 -19.32 10.00 12.12
C ASP A 97 -19.58 8.50 12.20
N MET A 98 -20.84 8.14 12.47
CA MET A 98 -21.24 6.76 12.71
C MET A 98 -21.10 5.89 11.45
N VAL A 99 -21.41 6.45 10.28
CA VAL A 99 -21.42 5.71 9.01
C VAL A 99 -20.01 5.31 8.54
N PRO A 100 -19.00 6.20 8.51
CA PRO A 100 -17.63 5.79 8.21
C PRO A 100 -17.06 4.76 9.17
N ARG A 101 -17.40 4.84 10.47
CA ARG A 101 -17.00 3.84 11.47
C ARG A 101 -17.64 2.49 11.19
N LEU A 102 -18.94 2.47 10.91
CA LEU A 102 -19.66 1.23 10.60
C LEU A 102 -19.13 0.61 9.29
N ALA A 103 -18.87 1.43 8.27
CA ALA A 103 -18.26 0.99 7.02
C ALA A 103 -16.85 0.40 7.26
N THR A 104 -16.04 1.04 8.10
CA THR A 104 -14.71 0.51 8.50
C THR A 104 -14.85 -0.84 9.18
N VAL A 105 -15.78 -0.99 10.14
CA VAL A 105 -16.04 -2.25 10.83
C VAL A 105 -16.52 -3.32 9.84
N ALA A 106 -17.38 -2.97 8.89
CA ALA A 106 -17.83 -3.89 7.85
C ALA A 106 -16.64 -4.39 7.00
N VAL A 107 -15.74 -3.50 6.58
CA VAL A 107 -14.51 -3.86 5.85
C VAL A 107 -13.62 -4.80 6.69
N LEU A 108 -13.47 -4.53 7.98
CA LEU A 108 -12.72 -5.40 8.90
C LEU A 108 -13.35 -6.79 9.03
N LEU A 109 -14.68 -6.86 9.17
CA LEU A 109 -15.42 -8.13 9.27
C LEU A 109 -15.34 -8.94 7.97
N ILE A 110 -15.43 -8.28 6.81
CA ILE A 110 -15.23 -8.94 5.51
C ILE A 110 -13.81 -9.48 5.41
N GLY A 111 -12.79 -8.68 5.77
CA GLY A 111 -11.40 -9.12 5.79
C GLY A 111 -11.17 -10.32 6.70
N MET A 112 -11.78 -10.32 7.89
CA MET A 112 -11.78 -11.47 8.80
C MET A 112 -12.46 -12.69 8.19
N GLY A 113 -13.61 -12.52 7.54
CA GLY A 113 -14.32 -13.60 6.86
C GLY A 113 -13.49 -14.25 5.74
N VAL A 114 -12.84 -13.43 4.92
CA VAL A 114 -11.92 -13.91 3.87
C VAL A 114 -10.72 -14.63 4.47
N ALA A 115 -10.16 -14.11 5.57
CA ALA A 115 -9.04 -14.76 6.26
C ALA A 115 -9.45 -16.14 6.83
N LEU A 116 -10.58 -16.22 7.52
CA LEU A 116 -11.11 -17.47 8.07
C LEU A 116 -11.44 -18.49 6.98
N TYR A 117 -12.05 -18.04 5.88
CA TYR A 117 -12.32 -18.88 4.72
C TYR A 117 -11.02 -19.44 4.11
N THR A 118 -10.01 -18.60 3.94
CA THR A 118 -8.70 -18.99 3.39
C THR A 118 -8.02 -20.04 4.27
N ILE A 119 -8.08 -19.87 5.60
CA ILE A 119 -7.55 -20.83 6.57
C ILE A 119 -8.31 -22.16 6.50
N SER A 120 -9.65 -22.11 6.41
CA SER A 120 -10.49 -23.31 6.37
C SER A 120 -10.39 -24.09 5.05
N SER A 121 -10.13 -23.42 3.93
CA SER A 121 -9.95 -24.06 2.62
C SER A 121 -8.53 -24.59 2.40
N GLY A 122 -7.58 -24.35 3.31
CA GLY A 122 -6.18 -24.78 3.15
C GLY A 122 -5.43 -24.04 2.02
N SER A 123 -6.01 -22.96 1.50
CA SER A 123 -5.41 -22.14 0.44
C SER A 123 -4.16 -21.44 0.94
N LYS A 124 -3.10 -21.38 0.12
CA LYS A 124 -1.84 -20.70 0.47
C LYS A 124 -2.13 -19.21 0.77
N PRO A 125 -1.97 -18.73 2.03
CA PRO A 125 -2.24 -17.33 2.38
C PRO A 125 -1.43 -16.33 1.55
N MET A 126 -0.26 -16.78 1.09
CA MET A 126 0.62 -15.99 0.22
C MET A 126 -0.01 -15.63 -1.12
N ALA A 127 -0.79 -16.53 -1.72
CA ALA A 127 -1.45 -16.25 -3.01
C ALA A 127 -2.47 -15.10 -2.86
N ALA A 128 -3.22 -15.08 -1.77
CA ALA A 128 -4.15 -13.99 -1.45
C ALA A 128 -3.42 -12.66 -1.23
N ILE A 129 -2.27 -12.68 -0.53
CA ILE A 129 -1.43 -11.48 -0.33
C ILE A 129 -0.90 -10.96 -1.67
N VAL A 130 -0.35 -11.84 -2.51
CA VAL A 130 0.19 -11.47 -3.83
C VAL A 130 -0.92 -10.94 -4.73
N ALA A 131 -2.11 -11.56 -4.72
CA ALA A 131 -3.27 -11.08 -5.46
C ALA A 131 -3.72 -9.69 -5.00
N GLY A 132 -3.78 -9.46 -3.68
CA GLY A 132 -4.09 -8.14 -3.12
C GLY A 132 -3.09 -7.07 -3.56
N GLN A 133 -1.79 -7.38 -3.52
CA GLN A 133 -0.73 -6.49 -4.00
C GLN A 133 -0.84 -6.23 -5.50
N ALA A 134 -1.14 -7.26 -6.30
CA ALA A 134 -1.37 -7.10 -7.73
C ALA A 134 -2.53 -6.12 -7.99
N ALA A 135 -3.65 -6.26 -7.29
CA ALA A 135 -4.77 -5.32 -7.39
C ALA A 135 -4.36 -3.88 -7.02
N THR A 136 -3.57 -3.68 -5.97
CA THR A 136 -3.06 -2.35 -5.60
C THR A 136 -2.14 -1.76 -6.67
N VAL A 137 -1.25 -2.56 -7.26
CA VAL A 137 -0.37 -2.14 -8.36
C VAL A 137 -1.18 -1.74 -9.59
N LEU A 138 -2.28 -2.44 -9.88
CA LEU A 138 -3.17 -2.11 -11.00
C LEU A 138 -4.02 -0.87 -10.73
N ALA A 139 -4.42 -0.62 -9.48
CA ALA A 139 -5.20 0.56 -9.09
C ALA A 139 -4.34 1.84 -9.03
N SER A 140 -3.05 1.72 -8.72
CA SER A 140 -2.14 2.85 -8.52
C SER A 140 -2.03 3.81 -9.71
N PRO A 141 -1.93 3.35 -10.98
CA PRO A 141 -1.96 4.24 -12.14
C PRO A 141 -3.23 5.08 -12.20
N LEU A 142 -4.39 4.52 -11.88
CA LEU A 142 -5.65 5.26 -11.95
C LEU A 142 -5.64 6.45 -11.00
N VAL A 143 -5.17 6.24 -9.75
CA VAL A 143 -5.02 7.30 -8.75
C VAL A 143 -3.94 8.32 -9.14
N ALA A 144 -2.80 7.85 -9.65
CA ALA A 144 -1.72 8.74 -10.08
C ALA A 144 -2.16 9.63 -11.26
N GLY A 145 -2.91 9.06 -12.22
CA GLY A 145 -3.45 9.78 -13.37
C GLY A 145 -4.47 10.84 -12.97
N THR A 146 -5.39 10.51 -12.05
CA THR A 146 -6.37 11.48 -11.54
C THR A 146 -5.69 12.61 -10.76
N LEU A 147 -4.69 12.31 -9.93
CA LEU A 147 -3.92 13.33 -9.22
C LEU A 147 -3.14 14.24 -10.17
N LEU A 148 -2.42 13.69 -11.14
CA LEU A 148 -1.67 14.50 -12.12
C LEU A 148 -2.61 15.38 -12.96
N TRP A 149 -3.79 14.87 -13.31
CA TRP A 149 -4.80 15.64 -14.01
C TRP A 149 -5.35 16.77 -13.14
N LEU A 150 -5.69 16.49 -11.89
CA LEU A 150 -6.24 17.47 -10.95
C LEU A 150 -5.23 18.57 -10.61
N CYS A 151 -3.95 18.22 -10.41
CA CYS A 151 -2.88 19.18 -10.12
C CYS A 151 -2.54 20.08 -11.33
N ASN A 152 -2.97 19.71 -12.53
CA ASN A 152 -2.82 20.53 -13.75
C ASN A 152 -4.05 21.38 -14.07
N ARG A 153 -5.16 21.16 -13.36
CA ARG A 153 -6.41 21.88 -13.56
C ARG A 153 -6.39 23.21 -12.80
N ARG A 154 -6.37 24.33 -13.55
CA ARG A 154 -6.40 25.70 -12.97
C ARG A 154 -7.71 26.00 -12.23
N ASP A 155 -8.81 25.37 -12.64
CA ASP A 155 -10.10 25.45 -11.97
C ASP A 155 -10.10 24.86 -10.55
N VAL A 156 -9.19 23.91 -10.27
CA VAL A 156 -9.07 23.27 -8.95
C VAL A 156 -7.87 23.81 -8.18
N MET A 157 -6.71 23.93 -8.81
CA MET A 157 -5.46 24.36 -8.16
C MET A 157 -5.19 25.87 -8.18
N GLY A 158 -5.99 26.65 -8.94
CA GLY A 158 -5.79 28.09 -9.05
C GLY A 158 -4.40 28.45 -9.60
N GLU A 159 -3.65 29.24 -8.82
CA GLU A 159 -2.29 29.67 -9.16
C GLU A 159 -1.22 28.61 -8.86
N HIS A 160 -1.54 27.57 -8.10
CA HIS A 160 -0.59 26.53 -7.65
C HIS A 160 -0.59 25.29 -8.56
N VAL A 161 -0.87 25.46 -9.86
CA VAL A 161 -0.77 24.37 -10.83
C VAL A 161 0.67 23.86 -10.98
N ASN A 162 0.82 22.59 -11.32
CA ASN A 162 2.13 22.00 -11.53
C ASN A 162 2.91 22.75 -12.62
N GLY A 163 4.13 23.15 -12.29
CA GLY A 163 5.10 23.65 -13.26
C GLY A 163 5.63 22.55 -14.17
N TRP A 164 6.36 22.95 -15.22
CA TRP A 164 6.89 22.03 -16.22
C TRP A 164 7.75 20.91 -15.61
N ALA A 165 8.59 21.22 -14.62
CA ALA A 165 9.46 20.25 -13.96
C ALA A 165 8.68 19.19 -13.17
N LEU A 166 7.62 19.60 -12.46
CA LEU A 166 6.75 18.65 -11.74
C LEU A 166 5.95 17.77 -12.70
N ASN A 167 5.53 18.31 -13.84
CA ASN A 167 4.81 17.53 -14.85
C ASN A 167 5.72 16.51 -15.55
N ILE A 168 6.98 16.84 -15.82
CA ILE A 168 7.92 15.86 -16.37
C ILE A 168 8.24 14.78 -15.33
N GLY A 169 8.57 15.15 -14.09
CA GLY A 169 8.84 14.19 -13.02
C GLY A 169 7.63 13.29 -12.72
N GLY A 170 6.45 13.89 -12.57
CA GLY A 170 5.19 13.19 -12.35
C GLY A 170 4.79 12.33 -13.54
N GLY A 171 4.97 12.81 -14.77
CA GLY A 171 4.72 12.06 -15.99
C GLY A 171 5.63 10.84 -16.13
N MET A 172 6.93 10.97 -15.85
CA MET A 172 7.86 9.83 -15.82
C MET A 172 7.46 8.80 -14.75
N GLY A 173 7.12 9.26 -13.54
CA GLY A 173 6.63 8.39 -12.48
C GLY A 173 5.35 7.65 -12.87
N PHE A 174 4.41 8.35 -13.50
CA PHE A 174 3.17 7.77 -14.00
C PHE A 174 3.40 6.74 -15.12
N LEU A 175 4.31 7.02 -16.06
CA LEU A 175 4.71 6.05 -17.09
C LEU A 175 5.34 4.80 -16.47
N MET A 176 6.18 4.96 -15.44
CA MET A 176 6.76 3.84 -14.71
C MET A 176 5.68 3.00 -14.00
N LEU A 177 4.70 3.65 -13.36
CA LEU A 177 3.56 2.96 -12.74
C LEU A 177 2.74 2.19 -13.78
N LEU A 178 2.46 2.80 -14.95
CA LEU A 178 1.77 2.13 -16.05
C LEU A 178 2.54 0.92 -16.55
N ALA A 179 3.87 1.04 -16.71
CA ALA A 179 4.71 -0.08 -17.13
C ALA A 179 4.68 -1.23 -16.10
N MET A 180 4.77 -0.92 -14.80
CA MET A 180 4.68 -1.94 -13.74
C MET A 180 3.30 -2.60 -13.65
N ALA A 181 2.24 -1.82 -13.83
CA ALA A 181 0.87 -2.33 -13.86
C ALA A 181 0.64 -3.24 -15.07
N ALA A 182 1.05 -2.82 -16.27
CA ALA A 182 0.96 -3.62 -17.48
C ALA A 182 1.76 -4.93 -17.35
N TYR A 183 2.98 -4.86 -16.82
CA TYR A 183 3.80 -6.04 -16.55
C TYR A 183 3.10 -7.01 -15.58
N THR A 184 2.55 -6.49 -14.48
CA THR A 184 1.86 -7.32 -13.47
C THR A 184 0.58 -7.94 -14.03
N ALA A 185 -0.21 -7.18 -14.81
CA ALA A 185 -1.41 -7.68 -15.47
C ALA A 185 -1.09 -8.82 -16.44
N ILE A 186 -0.10 -8.61 -17.32
CA ILE A 186 0.20 -9.53 -18.42
C ILE A 186 0.95 -10.78 -17.92
N PHE A 187 1.93 -10.62 -17.02
CA PHE A 187 2.82 -11.73 -16.64
C PHE A 187 2.43 -12.45 -15.35
N LYS A 188 1.63 -11.83 -14.47
CA LYS A 188 1.21 -12.47 -13.21
C LYS A 188 -0.28 -12.77 -13.16
N VAL A 189 -1.13 -11.86 -13.63
CA VAL A 189 -2.58 -12.00 -13.51
C VAL A 189 -3.17 -12.83 -14.67
N TRP A 190 -2.82 -12.49 -15.91
CA TRP A 190 -3.34 -13.21 -17.09
C TRP A 190 -3.06 -14.72 -17.07
N PRO A 191 -1.84 -15.21 -16.74
CA PRO A 191 -1.57 -16.65 -16.71
C PRO A 191 -2.28 -17.38 -15.57
N ALA A 192 -2.61 -16.67 -14.48
CA ALA A 192 -3.32 -17.23 -13.33
C ALA A 192 -4.85 -17.32 -13.53
N ILE A 193 -5.38 -16.63 -14.55
CA ILE A 193 -6.81 -16.66 -14.94
C ILE A 193 -7.02 -17.56 -16.17
N ALA A 194 -6.04 -17.64 -17.07
CA ALA A 194 -6.10 -18.43 -18.30
C ALA A 194 -5.66 -19.90 -18.15
N GLY A 195 -5.21 -20.32 -16.97
CA GLY A 195 -4.84 -21.71 -16.63
C GLY A 195 -5.67 -22.24 -15.48
#